data_AF-A0A1B0GGH2-F1
#
_entry.id   AF-A0A1B0GGH2-F1
#
_cell.length_a   1.000
_cell.length_b   1.000
_cell.length_c   1.000
_cell.angle_alpha   90.00
_cell.angle_beta   90.00
_cell.angle_gamma   90.00
#
_symmetry.space_group_name_H-M   'P 1'
#
loop_
_entity.id
_entity.type
_entity.pdbx_description
1 polymer ?
#
loop_
_entity_poly.entity_id
_entity_poly.type
_entity_poly.pdbx_seq_one_letter_code
_entity_poly.pdbx_strand_id
1 'polypeptide(L)'
;MSYITLSFLGMLLVLQLCFAIPKPDADSPASHHEFNTDNKLYKATLEQFVKVAIPLGEQYGDVLEKVLEDLKAHEEAANYETQIEHLQELIKGAKHLKGDSDDETLRNILKLESDLAGAQAASKKASDPHLVHDLFEKDGGKEYLEKFRKSMGEFFDGFDDAFEEYAKDLSEEEKADHEDFLKWFKEFKEADDFPYQFEKFVGFFKFFNPELFKEKRK
;
A
#
# COMPACT_ATOMS: atom_id res chain seq x y z
N MET A 1 35.96 20.35 -22.95
CA MET A 1 34.64 19.74 -23.18
C MET A 1 34.40 18.77 -22.04
N SER A 2 33.44 19.09 -21.17
CA SER A 2 33.33 18.50 -19.83
C SER A 2 32.36 17.32 -19.84
N TYR A 3 32.71 16.27 -19.08
CA TYR A 3 31.94 15.03 -18.83
C TYR A 3 30.52 15.25 -18.27
N ILE A 4 30.14 16.51 -18.04
CA ILE A 4 28.89 16.93 -17.41
C ILE A 4 27.71 16.90 -18.41
N THR A 5 27.96 16.76 -19.71
CA THR A 5 26.91 16.75 -20.74
C THR A 5 26.53 15.35 -21.25
N LEU A 6 27.11 14.27 -20.70
CA LEU A 6 26.80 12.89 -21.10
C LEU A 6 26.26 11.98 -19.98
N SER A 7 26.05 12.51 -18.77
CA SER A 7 25.47 11.76 -17.65
C SER A 7 24.08 12.24 -17.23
N PHE A 8 23.58 13.33 -17.83
CA PHE A 8 22.23 13.86 -17.56
C PHE A 8 21.15 13.39 -18.56
N LEU A 9 21.53 12.65 -19.61
CA LEU A 9 20.60 11.95 -20.50
C LEU A 9 20.49 10.44 -20.20
N GLY A 10 21.40 9.88 -19.38
CA GLY A 10 21.39 8.46 -19.01
C GLY A 10 20.51 8.12 -17.82
N MET A 11 20.17 9.09 -16.96
CA MET A 11 19.28 8.89 -15.80
C MET A 11 17.81 9.19 -16.11
N LEU A 12 17.52 9.79 -17.28
CA LEU A 12 16.17 9.97 -17.82
C LEU A 12 15.72 8.81 -18.72
N LEU A 13 16.63 7.88 -19.06
CA LEU A 13 16.34 6.69 -19.87
C LEU A 13 16.16 5.40 -19.05
N VAL A 14 16.43 5.42 -17.73
CA VAL A 14 16.09 4.29 -16.82
C VAL A 14 14.66 4.41 -16.29
N LEU A 15 14.04 5.59 -16.39
CA LEU A 15 12.60 5.79 -16.12
C LEU A 15 11.70 5.30 -17.27
N GLN A 16 12.26 4.95 -18.45
CA GLN A 16 11.48 4.44 -19.59
C GLN A 16 11.49 2.89 -19.72
N LEU A 17 12.09 2.15 -18.78
CA LEU A 17 12.25 0.69 -18.90
C LEU A 17 11.58 -0.14 -17.80
N CYS A 18 10.74 0.45 -16.93
CA CYS A 18 9.88 -0.30 -16.01
C CYS A 18 8.38 -0.01 -16.10
N PHE A 19 7.94 0.82 -17.05
CA PHE A 19 6.52 0.97 -17.39
C PHE A 19 6.29 0.75 -18.89
N ALA A 20 6.67 -0.43 -19.37
CA ALA A 20 6.08 -0.94 -20.61
C ALA A 20 4.72 -1.53 -20.24
N ILE A 21 3.73 -0.65 -19.99
CA ILE A 21 2.34 -1.06 -20.01
C ILE A 21 2.09 -1.68 -21.40
N PRO A 22 1.57 -2.91 -21.50
CA PRO A 22 1.29 -3.53 -22.80
C PRO A 22 0.43 -2.59 -23.65
N LYS A 23 0.96 -2.11 -24.78
CA LYS A 23 0.16 -1.42 -25.79
C LYS A 23 -0.94 -2.37 -26.26
N PRO A 24 -2.22 -1.95 -26.30
CA PRO A 24 -3.32 -2.84 -26.67
C PRO A 24 -3.17 -3.26 -28.12
N ASP A 25 -3.31 -4.57 -28.36
CA ASP A 25 -3.77 -5.05 -29.65
C ASP A 25 -5.17 -4.49 -29.90
N ALA A 26 -5.37 -4.01 -31.12
CA ALA A 26 -6.56 -3.31 -31.55
C ALA A 26 -7.75 -4.27 -31.69
N ASP A 27 -8.45 -4.55 -30.58
CA ASP A 27 -9.79 -5.15 -30.59
C ASP A 27 -10.71 -4.38 -29.62
N SER A 28 -11.65 -3.63 -30.20
CA SER A 28 -12.73 -2.83 -29.59
C SER A 28 -12.32 -1.74 -28.56
N PRO A 29 -12.36 -0.44 -28.95
CA PRO A 29 -12.02 0.71 -28.08
C PRO A 29 -12.80 0.79 -26.77
N ALA A 30 -14.04 0.30 -26.73
CA ALA A 30 -14.90 0.38 -25.56
C ALA A 30 -14.47 -0.56 -24.41
N SER A 31 -13.63 -1.57 -24.67
CA SER A 31 -13.28 -2.59 -23.67
C SER A 31 -12.09 -2.23 -22.78
N HIS A 32 -11.29 -1.23 -23.17
CA HIS A 32 -10.00 -0.95 -22.51
C HIS A 32 -10.12 -0.14 -21.21
N HIS A 33 -11.24 0.57 -21.02
CA HIS A 33 -11.47 1.45 -19.87
C HIS A 33 -12.60 0.99 -18.95
N GLU A 34 -13.18 -0.19 -19.20
CA GLU A 34 -14.16 -0.76 -18.29
C GLU A 34 -13.56 -0.96 -16.89
N PHE A 35 -14.36 -0.67 -15.87
CA PHE A 35 -14.00 -0.88 -14.47
C PHE A 35 -14.17 -2.35 -14.08
N ASN A 36 -13.16 -3.13 -14.40
CA ASN A 36 -13.04 -4.53 -14.00
C ASN A 36 -11.56 -4.85 -13.72
N THR A 37 -11.28 -6.07 -13.23
CA THR A 37 -9.93 -6.51 -12.90
C THR A 37 -9.03 -6.74 -14.12
N ASP A 38 -9.59 -6.71 -15.34
CA ASP A 38 -8.82 -6.77 -16.58
C ASP A 38 -8.31 -5.40 -17.05
N ASN A 39 -8.77 -4.32 -16.41
CA ASN A 39 -8.33 -2.96 -16.70
C ASN A 39 -6.81 -2.82 -16.53
N LYS A 40 -6.18 -2.11 -17.47
CA LYS A 40 -4.73 -1.97 -17.52
C LYS A 40 -4.18 -1.13 -16.37
N LEU A 41 -4.85 -0.02 -16.03
CA LEU A 41 -4.46 0.82 -14.91
C LEU A 41 -4.55 0.02 -13.60
N TYR A 42 -5.62 -0.77 -13.44
CA TYR A 42 -5.78 -1.67 -12.30
C TYR A 42 -4.62 -2.66 -12.17
N LYS A 43 -4.36 -3.45 -13.23
CA LYS A 43 -3.31 -4.48 -13.22
C LYS A 43 -1.93 -3.90 -12.94
N ALA A 44 -1.57 -2.81 -13.63
CA ALA A 44 -0.28 -2.16 -13.45
C ALA A 44 -0.13 -1.57 -12.03
N THR A 45 -1.18 -0.94 -11.50
CA THR A 45 -1.17 -0.38 -10.14
C THR A 45 -1.04 -1.48 -9.10
N LEU A 46 -1.81 -2.57 -9.25
CA LEU A 46 -1.76 -3.73 -8.35
C LEU A 46 -0.35 -4.35 -8.33
N GLU A 47 0.25 -4.54 -9.50
CA GLU A 47 1.60 -5.10 -9.62
C GLU A 47 2.65 -4.26 -8.90
N GLN A 48 2.67 -2.96 -9.17
CA GLN A 48 3.63 -2.07 -8.50
C GLN A 48 3.35 -1.95 -7.01
N PHE A 49 2.08 -1.88 -6.60
CA PHE A 49 1.71 -1.80 -5.19
C PHE A 49 2.17 -3.04 -4.42
N VAL A 50 1.88 -4.25 -4.92
CA VAL A 50 2.31 -5.51 -4.29
C VAL A 50 3.83 -5.58 -4.19
N LYS A 51 4.54 -5.17 -5.25
CA LYS A 51 6.01 -5.14 -5.28
C LYS A 51 6.62 -4.22 -4.22
N VAL A 52 5.96 -3.12 -3.89
CA VAL A 52 6.38 -2.19 -2.82
C VAL A 52 5.92 -2.69 -1.44
N ALA A 53 4.69 -3.19 -1.34
CA ALA A 53 4.06 -3.56 -0.08
C ALA A 53 4.64 -4.82 0.56
N ILE A 54 5.00 -5.86 -0.22
CA ILE A 54 5.53 -7.12 0.34
C ILE A 54 6.82 -6.88 1.13
N PRO A 55 7.88 -6.24 0.58
CA PRO A 55 9.11 -6.01 1.33
C PRO A 55 8.91 -5.12 2.57
N LEU A 56 7.99 -4.16 2.50
CA LEU A 56 7.64 -3.33 3.66
C LEU A 56 6.94 -4.17 4.73
N GLY A 57 6.01 -5.05 4.34
CA GLY A 57 5.35 -5.99 5.23
C GLY A 57 6.32 -6.95 5.92
N GLU A 58 7.29 -7.50 5.19
CA GLU A 58 8.34 -8.35 5.78
C GLU A 58 9.15 -7.59 6.84
N GLN A 59 9.59 -6.37 6.51
CA GLN A 59 10.34 -5.52 7.44
C GLN A 59 9.52 -5.12 8.67
N TYR A 60 8.22 -4.87 8.48
CA TYR A 60 7.31 -4.63 9.59
C TYR A 60 7.23 -5.84 10.52
N GLY A 61 7.10 -7.04 9.94
CA GLY A 61 7.14 -8.30 10.68
C GLY A 61 8.39 -8.43 11.54
N ASP A 62 9.57 -8.14 10.99
CA ASP A 62 10.85 -8.21 11.72
C ASP A 62 10.91 -7.22 12.91
N VAL A 63 10.35 -6.01 12.76
CA VAL A 63 10.24 -5.05 13.87
C VAL A 63 9.30 -5.59 14.95
N LEU A 64 8.12 -6.08 14.56
CA LEU A 64 7.15 -6.61 15.51
C LEU A 64 7.67 -7.84 16.27
N GLU A 65 8.51 -8.67 15.67
CA GLU A 65 9.13 -9.80 16.37
C GLU A 65 10.00 -9.36 17.54
N LYS A 66 10.80 -8.31 17.36
CA LYS A 66 11.63 -7.75 18.44
C LYS A 66 10.77 -7.17 19.55
N VAL A 67 9.74 -6.41 19.18
CA VAL A 67 8.77 -5.86 20.15
C VAL A 67 8.11 -6.98 20.95
N LEU A 68 7.71 -8.07 20.29
CA LEU A 68 7.12 -9.23 20.94
C LEU A 68 8.09 -9.94 21.89
N GLU A 69 9.34 -10.11 21.48
CA GLU A 69 10.40 -10.71 22.32
C GLU A 69 10.63 -9.88 23.58
N ASP A 70 10.78 -8.56 23.44
CA ASP A 70 11.01 -7.66 24.56
C ASP A 70 9.79 -7.52 25.47
N LEU A 71 8.59 -7.48 24.91
CA LEU A 71 7.35 -7.44 25.69
C LEU A 71 7.16 -8.71 26.51
N LYS A 72 7.52 -9.88 25.98
CA LYS A 72 7.50 -11.16 26.71
C LYS A 72 8.57 -11.25 27.79
N ALA A 73 9.70 -10.58 27.60
CA ALA A 73 10.78 -10.52 28.58
C ALA A 73 10.52 -9.49 29.71
N HIS A 74 9.55 -8.61 29.54
CA HIS A 74 9.19 -7.58 30.52
C HIS A 74 8.60 -8.20 31.80
N GLU A 75 8.89 -7.60 32.97
CA GLU A 75 8.43 -8.10 34.28
C GLU A 75 6.90 -8.15 34.40
N GLU A 76 6.22 -7.27 33.68
CA GLU A 76 4.75 -7.19 33.62
C GLU A 76 4.13 -7.91 32.41
N ALA A 77 4.83 -8.81 31.71
CA ALA A 77 4.31 -9.45 30.49
C ALA A 77 2.88 -10.03 30.62
N ALA A 78 2.53 -10.57 31.79
CA ALA A 78 1.18 -11.08 32.09
C ALA A 78 0.06 -10.03 31.99
N ASN A 79 0.38 -8.74 32.09
CA ASN A 79 -0.57 -7.62 31.93
C ASN A 79 -0.82 -7.27 30.44
N TYR A 80 -0.07 -7.88 29.52
CA TYR A 80 -0.10 -7.59 28.08
C TYR A 80 -0.47 -8.82 27.23
N GLU A 81 -1.09 -9.86 27.81
CA GLU A 81 -1.46 -11.10 27.09
C GLU A 81 -2.23 -10.82 25.79
N THR A 82 -3.20 -9.91 25.81
CA THR A 82 -3.97 -9.52 24.61
C THR A 82 -3.10 -8.86 23.54
N GLN A 83 -2.18 -7.98 23.93
CA GLN A 83 -1.25 -7.32 23.01
C GLN A 83 -0.26 -8.33 22.43
N ILE A 84 0.21 -9.27 23.25
CA ILE A 84 1.08 -10.37 22.82
C ILE A 84 0.38 -11.23 21.76
N GLU A 85 -0.87 -11.61 21.98
CA GLU A 85 -1.67 -12.36 21.00
C GLU A 85 -1.87 -11.57 19.69
N HIS A 86 -2.21 -10.28 19.78
CA HIS A 86 -2.35 -9.42 18.60
C HIS A 86 -1.04 -9.28 17.81
N LEU A 87 0.09 -9.04 18.50
CA LEU A 87 1.41 -8.97 17.85
C LEU A 87 1.76 -10.27 17.14
N GLN A 88 1.45 -11.43 17.74
CA GLN A 88 1.67 -12.73 17.11
C GLN A 88 0.88 -12.92 15.82
N GLU A 89 -0.39 -12.53 15.81
CA GLU A 89 -1.21 -12.59 14.59
C GLU A 89 -0.75 -11.58 13.53
N LEU A 90 -0.33 -10.38 13.92
CA LEU A 90 0.25 -9.39 13.00
C LEU A 90 1.56 -9.88 12.37
N ILE A 91 2.48 -10.43 13.16
CA ILE A 91 3.74 -11.03 12.68
C ILE A 91 3.43 -12.15 11.69
N LYS A 92 2.47 -13.01 12.03
CA LYS A 92 2.04 -14.08 11.15
C LYS A 92 1.49 -13.50 9.84
N GLY A 93 0.58 -12.53 9.88
CA GLY A 93 0.05 -11.87 8.69
C GLY A 93 1.17 -11.28 7.82
N ALA A 94 2.07 -10.50 8.42
CA ALA A 94 3.23 -9.89 7.77
C ALA A 94 4.14 -10.92 7.07
N LYS A 95 4.48 -12.03 7.75
CA LYS A 95 5.32 -13.10 7.18
C LYS A 95 4.64 -13.94 6.10
N HIS A 96 3.32 -13.95 6.08
CA HIS A 96 2.52 -14.63 5.08
C HIS A 96 2.16 -13.71 3.91
N LEU A 97 2.61 -12.45 3.90
CA LEU A 97 2.59 -11.61 2.71
C LEU A 97 3.56 -12.19 1.68
N LYS A 98 3.04 -13.09 0.86
CA LYS A 98 3.71 -13.67 -0.29
C LYS A 98 2.66 -13.85 -1.36
N GLY A 99 3.01 -13.59 -2.60
CA GLY A 99 2.10 -13.83 -3.70
C GLY A 99 2.53 -13.12 -4.97
N ASP A 100 1.82 -13.48 -6.03
CA ASP A 100 1.87 -12.77 -7.30
C ASP A 100 1.09 -11.45 -7.19
N SER A 101 1.10 -10.67 -8.26
CA SER A 101 0.37 -9.40 -8.33
C SER A 101 -1.12 -9.61 -8.56
N ASP A 102 -1.80 -10.21 -7.58
CA ASP A 102 -3.19 -10.63 -7.66
C ASP A 102 -4.08 -10.10 -6.52
N ASP A 103 -5.39 -10.26 -6.71
CA ASP A 103 -6.42 -9.81 -5.78
C ASP A 103 -6.37 -10.50 -4.42
N GLU A 104 -5.85 -11.73 -4.36
CA GLU A 104 -5.68 -12.46 -3.09
C GLU A 104 -4.57 -11.82 -2.25
N THR A 105 -3.45 -11.50 -2.89
CA THR A 105 -2.32 -10.80 -2.27
C THR A 105 -2.75 -9.40 -1.81
N LEU A 106 -3.50 -8.67 -2.63
CA LEU A 106 -4.09 -7.39 -2.24
C LEU A 106 -5.00 -7.54 -1.01
N ARG A 107 -5.91 -8.54 -0.98
CA ARG A 107 -6.77 -8.80 0.18
C ARG A 107 -5.96 -9.08 1.45
N ASN A 108 -4.86 -9.84 1.33
CA ASN A 108 -4.00 -10.14 2.47
C ASN A 108 -3.31 -8.88 3.01
N ILE A 109 -2.85 -7.98 2.12
CA ILE A 109 -2.28 -6.67 2.49
C ILE A 109 -3.33 -5.82 3.20
N LEU A 110 -4.54 -5.69 2.62
CA LEU A 110 -5.63 -4.89 3.20
C LEU A 110 -6.11 -5.45 4.55
N LYS A 111 -6.12 -6.78 4.69
CA LYS A 111 -6.43 -7.41 5.97
C LYS A 111 -5.41 -7.04 7.04
N LEU A 112 -4.12 -7.05 6.71
CA LEU A 112 -3.07 -6.68 7.66
C LEU A 112 -3.20 -5.23 8.15
N GLU A 113 -3.59 -4.32 7.26
CA GLU A 113 -3.88 -2.92 7.61
C GLU A 113 -5.06 -2.80 8.58
N SER A 114 -6.16 -3.51 8.32
CA SER A 114 -7.32 -3.56 9.23
C SER A 114 -6.98 -4.19 10.59
N ASP A 115 -6.23 -5.31 10.59
CA ASP A 115 -5.79 -5.99 11.82
C ASP A 115 -4.90 -5.06 12.67
N LEU A 116 -4.08 -4.21 12.03
CA LEU A 116 -3.26 -3.20 12.71
C LEU A 116 -4.11 -2.13 13.39
N ALA A 117 -5.12 -1.60 12.69
CA ALA A 117 -6.04 -0.62 13.27
C ALA A 117 -6.78 -1.18 14.50
N GLY A 118 -7.14 -2.47 14.47
CA GLY A 118 -7.75 -3.19 15.60
C GLY A 118 -6.78 -3.43 16.78
N ALA A 119 -5.50 -3.63 16.50
CA ALA A 119 -4.48 -3.96 17.50
C ALA A 119 -4.03 -2.76 18.38
N GLN A 120 -4.33 -1.52 17.98
CA GLN A 120 -3.96 -0.29 18.71
C GLN A 120 -4.71 -0.07 20.04
N ALA A 121 -5.53 -1.03 20.49
CA ALA A 121 -6.24 -0.94 21.76
C ALA A 121 -5.28 -1.05 22.96
N ALA A 122 -5.22 0.02 23.78
CA ALA A 122 -4.41 0.06 25.00
C ALA A 122 -4.81 -1.06 25.99
N SER A 123 -3.81 -1.62 26.70
CA SER A 123 -4.09 -2.57 27.78
C SER A 123 -4.76 -1.85 28.95
N LYS A 124 -5.97 -2.27 29.30
CA LYS A 124 -6.69 -1.75 30.47
C LYS A 124 -6.12 -2.25 31.80
N LYS A 125 -5.19 -3.20 31.77
CA LYS A 125 -4.59 -3.84 32.95
C LYS A 125 -3.14 -3.43 33.20
N ALA A 126 -2.46 -2.88 32.20
CA ALA A 126 -1.07 -2.49 32.29
C ALA A 126 -0.87 -1.23 33.15
N SER A 127 0.23 -1.18 33.91
CA SER A 127 0.64 0.04 34.61
C SER A 127 1.20 1.09 33.64
N ASP A 128 1.80 0.64 32.54
CA ASP A 128 2.31 1.47 31.45
C ASP A 128 1.56 1.19 30.12
N PRO A 129 0.56 2.01 29.76
CA PRO A 129 -0.16 1.81 28.51
C PRO A 129 0.67 2.11 27.25
N HIS A 130 1.86 2.71 27.38
CA HIS A 130 2.72 3.10 26.26
C HIS A 130 3.85 2.11 25.98
N LEU A 131 4.09 1.13 26.85
CA LEU A 131 5.23 0.19 26.73
C LEU A 131 5.37 -0.42 25.33
N VAL A 132 4.27 -0.86 24.70
CA VAL A 132 4.32 -1.46 23.35
C VAL A 132 4.77 -0.45 22.29
N HIS A 133 4.31 0.79 22.40
CA HIS A 133 4.73 1.87 21.51
C HIS A 133 6.21 2.21 21.72
N ASP A 134 6.65 2.28 22.97
CA ASP A 134 8.05 2.60 23.29
C ASP A 134 9.01 1.50 22.84
N LEU A 135 8.60 0.23 22.98
CA LEU A 135 9.33 -0.91 22.40
C LEU A 135 9.36 -0.81 20.86
N PHE A 136 8.24 -0.46 20.23
CA PHE A 136 8.20 -0.27 18.78
C PHE A 136 9.16 0.82 18.31
N GLU A 137 9.21 1.98 18.97
CA GLU A 137 10.20 3.02 18.66
C GLU A 137 11.63 2.53 18.88
N LYS A 138 11.88 1.85 20.01
CA LYS A 138 13.20 1.31 20.37
C LYS A 138 13.71 0.27 19.35
N ASP A 139 12.83 -0.57 18.81
CA ASP A 139 13.18 -1.72 17.96
C ASP A 139 13.24 -1.40 16.46
N GLY A 140 13.24 -0.11 16.11
CA GLY A 140 13.40 0.37 14.74
C GLY A 140 12.09 0.77 14.05
N GLY A 141 11.00 0.90 14.81
CA GLY A 141 9.69 1.26 14.27
C GLY A 141 9.66 2.65 13.65
N LYS A 142 10.45 3.60 14.16
CA LYS A 142 10.57 4.94 13.57
C LYS A 142 11.23 4.88 12.18
N GLU A 143 12.36 4.19 12.06
CA GLU A 143 13.07 4.00 10.79
C GLU A 143 12.19 3.27 9.78
N TYR A 144 11.43 2.26 10.24
CA TYR A 144 10.44 1.58 9.42
C TYR A 144 9.37 2.56 8.92
N LEU A 145 8.76 3.38 9.78
CA LEU A 145 7.72 4.34 9.39
C LEU A 145 8.23 5.40 8.41
N GLU A 146 9.45 5.90 8.62
CA GLU A 146 10.09 6.83 7.69
C GLU A 146 10.30 6.20 6.31
N LYS A 147 10.78 4.95 6.27
CA LYS A 147 10.96 4.21 5.02
C LYS A 147 9.62 3.90 4.35
N PHE A 148 8.61 3.47 5.11
CA PHE A 148 7.27 3.21 4.61
C PHE A 148 6.69 4.45 3.92
N ARG A 149 6.69 5.59 4.61
CA ARG A 149 6.20 6.87 4.06
C ARG A 149 6.94 7.26 2.79
N LYS A 150 8.27 7.12 2.79
CA LYS A 150 9.09 7.44 1.62
C LYS A 150 8.76 6.54 0.43
N SER A 151 8.75 5.22 0.62
CA SER A 151 8.49 4.26 -0.46
C SER A 151 7.07 4.38 -1.01
N MET A 152 6.08 4.61 -0.15
CA MET A 152 4.70 4.84 -0.60
C MET A 152 4.53 6.20 -1.29
N GLY A 153 5.22 7.25 -0.83
CA GLY A 153 5.24 8.54 -1.51
C GLY A 153 5.83 8.46 -2.92
N GLU A 154 6.98 7.79 -3.08
CA GLU A 154 7.59 7.54 -4.39
C GLU A 154 6.67 6.71 -5.31
N PHE A 155 5.94 5.76 -4.73
CA PHE A 155 4.93 5.00 -5.46
C PHE A 155 3.73 5.88 -5.89
N PHE A 156 3.25 6.77 -5.00
CA PHE A 156 2.15 7.69 -5.32
C PHE A 156 2.52 8.70 -6.41
N ASP A 157 3.73 9.22 -6.42
CA ASP A 157 4.22 10.09 -7.50
C ASP A 157 4.15 9.35 -8.86
N GLY A 158 4.57 8.08 -8.91
CA GLY A 158 4.49 7.26 -10.12
C GLY A 158 3.06 6.87 -10.51
N PHE A 159 2.19 6.64 -9.51
CA PHE A 159 0.77 6.38 -9.75
C PHE A 159 0.05 7.60 -10.31
N ASP A 160 0.36 8.80 -9.82
CA ASP A 160 -0.19 10.06 -10.33
C ASP A 160 0.10 10.23 -11.83
N ASP A 161 1.36 10.04 -12.24
CA ASP A 161 1.76 10.13 -13.63
C ASP A 161 1.02 9.10 -14.50
N ALA A 162 0.92 7.85 -14.03
CA ALA A 162 0.24 6.77 -14.74
C ALA A 162 -1.27 7.01 -14.87
N PHE A 163 -1.92 7.54 -13.83
CA PHE A 163 -3.33 7.90 -13.88
C PHE A 163 -3.55 9.07 -14.84
N GLU A 164 -2.72 10.10 -14.80
CA GLU A 164 -2.85 11.25 -15.72
C GLU A 164 -2.67 10.84 -17.18
N GLU A 165 -1.79 9.89 -17.48
CA GLU A 165 -1.67 9.29 -18.81
C GLU A 165 -2.94 8.53 -19.20
N TYR A 166 -3.44 7.66 -18.31
CA TYR A 166 -4.70 6.94 -18.52
C TYR A 166 -5.89 7.87 -18.77
N ALA A 167 -6.02 8.96 -17.99
CA ALA A 167 -7.11 9.91 -18.11
C ALA A 167 -7.07 10.75 -19.40
N LYS A 168 -5.89 10.92 -20.02
CA LYS A 168 -5.74 11.59 -21.32
C LYS A 168 -6.27 10.73 -22.47
N ASP A 169 -6.20 9.41 -22.32
CA ASP A 169 -6.66 8.44 -23.33
C ASP A 169 -8.19 8.22 -23.28
N LEU A 170 -8.87 8.68 -22.23
CA LEU A 170 -10.32 8.68 -22.16
C LEU A 170 -10.93 9.70 -23.15
N SER A 171 -11.96 9.27 -23.88
CA SER A 171 -12.84 10.15 -24.64
C SER A 171 -13.67 11.06 -23.72
N GLU A 172 -14.27 12.12 -24.26
CA GLU A 172 -15.13 13.02 -23.48
C GLU A 172 -16.38 12.32 -22.94
N GLU A 173 -16.91 11.34 -23.67
CA GLU A 173 -18.03 10.50 -23.22
C GLU A 173 -17.61 9.63 -22.04
N GLU A 174 -16.44 8.96 -22.13
CA GLU A 174 -15.91 8.15 -21.02
C GLU A 174 -15.55 9.00 -19.79
N LYS A 175 -15.06 10.24 -19.98
CA LYS A 175 -14.81 11.15 -18.86
C LYS A 175 -16.11 11.55 -18.16
N ALA A 176 -17.19 11.77 -18.91
CA ALA A 176 -18.49 12.06 -18.34
C ALA A 176 -19.06 10.84 -17.60
N ASP A 177 -18.91 9.63 -18.16
CA ASP A 177 -19.36 8.39 -17.53
C ASP A 177 -18.52 8.00 -16.31
N HIS A 178 -17.26 8.46 -16.23
CA HIS A 178 -16.31 8.18 -15.14
C HIS A 178 -16.05 9.39 -14.23
N GLU A 179 -16.98 10.35 -14.13
CA GLU A 179 -16.80 11.59 -13.35
C GLU A 179 -16.37 11.32 -11.89
N ASP A 180 -16.98 10.34 -11.23
CA ASP A 180 -16.65 9.98 -9.85
C ASP A 180 -15.21 9.47 -9.69
N PHE A 181 -14.69 8.74 -10.68
CA PHE A 181 -13.32 8.23 -10.66
C PHE A 181 -12.30 9.35 -10.85
N LEU A 182 -12.58 10.28 -11.76
CA LEU A 182 -11.74 11.47 -11.99
C LEU A 182 -11.78 12.41 -10.78
N LYS A 183 -12.95 12.57 -10.16
CA LYS A 183 -13.10 13.34 -8.92
C LYS A 183 -12.33 12.70 -7.77
N TRP A 184 -12.43 11.38 -7.60
CA TRP A 184 -11.67 10.64 -6.59
C TRP A 184 -10.17 10.88 -6.76
N PHE A 185 -9.65 10.86 -7.99
CA PHE A 185 -8.23 11.08 -8.24
C PHE A 185 -7.80 12.50 -7.86
N LYS A 186 -8.64 13.49 -8.15
CA LYS A 186 -8.38 14.87 -7.69
C LYS A 186 -8.31 14.95 -6.17
N GLU A 187 -9.24 14.31 -5.46
CA GLU A 187 -9.23 14.26 -3.99
C GLU A 187 -8.00 13.51 -3.43
N PHE A 188 -7.52 12.48 -4.14
CA PHE A 188 -6.28 11.79 -3.80
C PHE A 188 -5.05 12.71 -3.94
N LYS A 189 -4.94 13.46 -5.04
CA LYS A 189 -3.84 14.41 -5.27
C LYS A 189 -3.83 15.58 -4.31
N GLU A 190 -5.02 16.05 -3.93
CA GLU A 190 -5.20 17.19 -3.03
C GLU A 190 -5.17 16.78 -1.54
N ALA A 191 -4.85 15.54 -1.21
CA ALA A 191 -4.74 15.08 0.17
C ALA A 191 -3.56 15.74 0.90
N ASP A 192 -3.84 16.42 2.01
CA ASP A 192 -2.86 17.22 2.77
C ASP A 192 -1.96 16.38 3.70
N ASP A 193 -2.36 15.15 4.02
CA ASP A 193 -1.61 14.25 4.89
C ASP A 193 -1.52 12.83 4.34
N PHE A 194 -0.39 12.19 4.62
CA PHE A 194 -0.06 10.87 4.12
C PHE A 194 -1.07 9.78 4.54
N PRO A 195 -1.52 9.68 5.81
CA PRO A 195 -2.57 8.75 6.19
C PRO A 195 -3.85 8.87 5.34
N TYR A 196 -4.33 10.10 5.13
CA TYR A 196 -5.52 10.34 4.31
C TYR A 196 -5.29 10.02 2.83
N GLN A 197 -4.12 10.38 2.29
CA GLN A 197 -3.74 10.03 0.92
C GLN A 197 -3.69 8.51 0.71
N PHE A 198 -3.13 7.77 1.68
CA PHE A 198 -3.06 6.31 1.63
C PHE A 198 -4.46 5.66 1.71
N GLU A 199 -5.34 6.15 2.59
CA GLU A 199 -6.73 5.68 2.65
C GLU A 199 -7.46 5.91 1.32
N LYS A 200 -7.29 7.10 0.71
CA LYS A 200 -7.83 7.42 -0.61
C LYS A 200 -7.29 6.46 -1.67
N PHE A 201 -5.98 6.23 -1.70
CA PHE A 201 -5.35 5.29 -2.61
C PHE A 201 -5.96 3.89 -2.51
N VAL A 202 -6.16 3.35 -1.31
CA VAL A 202 -6.82 2.05 -1.14
C VAL A 202 -8.23 2.03 -1.77
N GLY A 203 -8.92 3.18 -1.76
CA GLY A 203 -10.20 3.38 -2.45
C GLY A 203 -10.16 3.18 -3.97
N PHE A 204 -9.00 3.33 -4.61
CA PHE A 204 -8.80 3.06 -6.05
C PHE A 204 -9.34 1.68 -6.45
N PHE A 205 -8.99 0.65 -5.68
CA PHE A 205 -9.33 -0.73 -6.01
C PHE A 205 -10.84 -1.01 -5.95
N LYS A 206 -11.63 -0.17 -5.24
CA LYS A 206 -13.09 -0.30 -5.16
C LYS A 206 -13.78 -0.03 -6.48
N PHE A 207 -13.21 0.83 -7.33
CA PHE A 207 -13.77 1.12 -8.64
C PHE A 207 -13.75 -0.12 -9.54
N PHE A 208 -12.68 -0.91 -9.46
CA PHE A 208 -12.45 -2.06 -10.35
C PHE A 208 -12.89 -3.41 -9.75
N ASN A 209 -12.82 -3.55 -8.43
CA ASN A 209 -13.24 -4.77 -7.74
C ASN A 209 -13.82 -4.46 -6.35
N PRO A 210 -15.11 -4.06 -6.26
CA PRO A 210 -15.75 -3.74 -4.99
C PRO A 210 -15.89 -4.96 -4.07
N GLU A 211 -15.84 -6.18 -4.60
CA GLU A 211 -15.88 -7.42 -3.80
C GLU A 211 -14.60 -7.60 -2.97
N LEU A 212 -13.51 -6.87 -3.25
CA LEU A 212 -12.28 -6.87 -2.43
C LEU A 212 -12.55 -6.52 -0.97
N PHE A 213 -13.50 -5.62 -0.76
CA PHE A 213 -13.77 -4.98 0.54
C PHE A 213 -14.99 -5.55 1.25
N LYS A 214 -15.70 -6.51 0.65
CA LYS A 214 -16.78 -7.21 1.34
C LYS A 214 -16.18 -8.29 2.23
N GLU A 215 -16.39 -8.17 3.54
CA GLU A 215 -16.11 -9.27 4.45
C GLU A 215 -16.88 -10.52 3.97
N LYS A 216 -16.18 -11.65 3.83
CA LYS A 216 -16.86 -12.94 3.68
C LYS A 216 -17.67 -13.15 4.96
N ARG A 217 -18.96 -12.81 4.94
CA ARG A 217 -19.91 -13.26 5.97
C ARG A 217 -19.83 -14.79 5.97
N LYS A 218 -19.18 -15.34 6.98
CA LYS A 218 -19.28 -16.76 7.33
C LYS A 218 -20.38 -16.92 8.36
#